data_AF-A0A9Q0SNI3-F1
#
_entry.id   AF-A0A9Q0SNI3-F1
#
_cell.length_a   1.000
_cell.length_b   1.000
_cell.length_c   1.000
_cell.angle_alpha   90.00
_cell.angle_beta   90.00
_cell.angle_gamma   90.00
#
_symmetry.space_group_name_H-M   'P 1'
#
loop_
_entity.id
_entity.type
_entity.pdbx_description
1 polymer ?
#
loop_
_entity_poly.entity_id
_entity_poly.type
_entity_poly.pdbx_seq_one_letter_code
_entity_poly.pdbx_strand_id
1 'polypeptide(L)'
;MVQRLTYRKRHSYATKSNQHRVVKTPGGKLVYQTTKKRASGPKCPVTGKRIQGIPHLRPAEYKRSRLSRNRRTVNRAYGGVLSGSAVRERIIRAFLVEEQKIVKKVLKIQKAKEKSMLQRAKREVHEVMFPGFNVLAKFCCFRVLLILACLIFMHGLAFYSI
;
A
#
# COMPACT_ATOMS: atom_id res chain seq x y z
N MET A 1 -15.56 29.47 -55.88
CA MET A 1 -15.72 29.65 -54.42
C MET A 1 -15.84 28.27 -53.77
N VAL A 2 -15.18 28.02 -52.62
CA VAL A 2 -15.25 26.71 -51.94
C VAL A 2 -16.66 26.49 -51.35
N GLN A 3 -17.17 25.25 -51.40
CA GLN A 3 -18.49 24.91 -50.85
C GLN A 3 -18.51 25.14 -49.33
N ARG A 4 -19.36 26.06 -48.87
CA ARG A 4 -19.61 26.31 -47.44
C ARG A 4 -20.56 25.26 -46.86
N LEU A 5 -20.42 24.97 -45.57
CA LEU A 5 -21.17 23.91 -44.88
C LEU A 5 -21.89 24.46 -43.65
N THR A 6 -23.05 23.87 -43.36
CA THR A 6 -23.87 24.17 -42.19
C THR A 6 -23.94 22.99 -41.24
N TYR A 7 -24.04 23.25 -39.92
CA TYR A 7 -24.19 22.18 -38.94
C TYR A 7 -25.51 21.43 -39.14
N ARG A 8 -25.44 20.10 -39.10
CA ARG A 8 -26.61 19.22 -39.30
C ARG A 8 -27.41 18.94 -38.04
N LYS A 9 -26.81 19.17 -36.87
CA LYS A 9 -27.49 18.98 -35.58
C LYS A 9 -28.19 20.27 -35.18
N ARG A 10 -29.23 20.15 -34.34
CA ARG A 10 -29.92 21.29 -33.71
C ARG A 10 -28.96 22.27 -33.00
N HIS A 11 -27.87 21.76 -32.44
CA HIS A 11 -26.90 22.58 -31.71
C HIS A 11 -25.99 23.36 -32.69
N SER A 12 -26.12 24.69 -32.66
CA SER A 12 -25.44 25.63 -33.56
C SER A 12 -24.05 26.08 -33.11
N TYR A 13 -23.66 25.87 -31.84
CA TYR A 13 -22.37 26.37 -31.33
C TYR A 13 -21.19 25.41 -31.57
N ALA A 14 -19.98 25.99 -31.63
CA ALA A 14 -18.71 25.28 -31.80
C ALA A 14 -18.17 24.75 -30.46
N THR A 15 -18.82 23.74 -29.89
CA THR A 15 -18.42 23.14 -28.61
C THR A 15 -17.56 21.89 -28.81
N LYS A 16 -16.81 21.48 -27.77
CA LYS A 16 -15.96 20.26 -27.80
C LYS A 16 -16.74 18.98 -28.12
N SER A 17 -18.04 18.92 -27.85
CA SER A 17 -18.91 17.77 -28.17
C SER A 17 -19.46 17.82 -29.59
N ASN A 18 -19.54 19.01 -30.19
CA ASN A 18 -20.04 19.26 -31.55
C ASN A 18 -18.88 19.34 -32.56
N GLN A 19 -17.93 18.42 -32.45
CA GLN A 19 -16.85 18.29 -33.43
C GLN A 19 -17.34 17.55 -34.68
N HIS A 20 -16.92 18.01 -35.86
CA HIS A 20 -17.33 17.45 -37.13
C HIS A 20 -16.13 17.14 -38.03
N ARG A 21 -16.28 16.15 -38.90
CA ARG A 21 -15.37 15.85 -40.00
C ARG A 21 -16.08 16.19 -41.30
N VAL A 22 -15.41 16.91 -42.20
CA VAL A 22 -15.90 17.13 -43.56
C VAL A 22 -15.65 15.87 -44.37
N VAL A 23 -16.71 15.30 -44.94
CA VAL A 23 -16.65 14.07 -45.75
C VAL A 23 -17.33 14.36 -47.10
N LYS A 24 -16.72 13.88 -48.19
CA LYS A 24 -17.37 13.85 -49.51
C LYS A 24 -18.33 12.65 -49.54
N THR A 25 -19.60 12.91 -49.83
CA THR A 25 -20.58 11.84 -50.03
C THR A 25 -20.40 11.21 -51.41
N PRO A 26 -20.93 10.00 -51.65
CA PRO A 26 -20.90 9.38 -52.98
C PRO A 26 -21.49 10.27 -54.09
N GLY A 27 -22.48 11.11 -53.76
CA GLY A 27 -23.04 12.11 -54.67
C GLY A 27 -22.19 13.37 -54.86
N GLY A 28 -20.91 13.34 -54.49
CA GLY A 28 -19.94 14.43 -54.71
C GLY A 28 -20.10 15.66 -53.82
N LYS A 29 -21.05 15.67 -52.87
CA LYS A 29 -21.31 16.82 -51.99
C LYS A 29 -20.46 16.77 -50.73
N LEU A 30 -19.89 17.90 -50.30
CA LEU A 30 -19.25 18.01 -48.99
C LEU A 30 -20.30 18.12 -47.89
N VAL A 31 -20.17 17.34 -46.83
CA VAL A 31 -21.12 17.31 -45.70
C VAL A 31 -20.37 17.12 -44.38
N TYR A 32 -20.86 17.76 -43.30
CA TYR A 32 -20.38 17.49 -41.94
C TYR A 32 -20.92 16.16 -41.40
N GLN A 33 -20.02 15.31 -40.89
CA GLN A 33 -20.36 14.16 -40.06
C GLN A 33 -19.89 14.40 -38.62
N THR A 34 -20.77 14.17 -37.65
CA THR A 34 -20.42 14.34 -36.24
C THR A 34 -19.40 13.30 -35.83
N THR A 35 -18.31 13.78 -35.25
CA THR A 35 -17.25 12.94 -34.69
C THR A 35 -17.36 12.90 -33.17
N LYS A 36 -17.16 11.72 -32.59
CA LYS A 36 -17.09 11.55 -31.15
C LYS A 36 -15.78 12.16 -30.62
N LYS A 37 -15.78 12.69 -29.39
CA LYS A 37 -14.52 13.13 -28.74
C LYS A 37 -13.56 11.95 -28.66
N ARG A 38 -12.28 12.21 -28.94
CA ARG A 38 -11.20 11.22 -28.80
C ARG A 38 -11.12 10.75 -27.34
N ALA A 39 -11.02 9.45 -27.13
CA ALA A 39 -10.91 8.86 -25.81
C ALA A 39 -9.44 8.83 -25.35
N SER A 40 -9.22 9.11 -24.07
CA SER A 40 -7.97 8.72 -23.40
C SER A 40 -8.04 7.23 -23.08
N GLY A 41 -7.02 6.48 -23.49
CA GLY A 41 -6.88 5.07 -23.11
C GLY A 41 -6.56 4.89 -21.62
N PRO A 42 -6.64 3.65 -21.11
CA PRO A 42 -6.34 3.35 -19.72
C PRO A 42 -4.86 3.57 -19.42
N LYS A 43 -4.58 4.24 -18.31
CA LYS A 43 -3.24 4.60 -17.84
C LYS A 43 -2.90 3.86 -16.57
N CYS A 44 -1.63 3.55 -16.39
CA CYS A 44 -1.12 3.04 -15.13
C CYS A 44 -1.08 4.17 -14.08
N PRO A 45 -1.59 3.97 -12.85
CA PRO A 45 -1.57 4.99 -11.80
C PRO A 45 -0.17 5.30 -11.27
N VAL A 46 0.76 4.34 -11.32
CA VAL A 46 2.13 4.53 -10.79
C VAL A 46 3.02 5.22 -11.82
N THR A 47 3.05 4.71 -13.05
CA THR A 47 3.97 5.22 -14.08
C THR A 47 3.34 6.33 -14.93
N GLY A 48 2.02 6.53 -14.88
CA GLY A 48 1.29 7.43 -15.79
C GLY A 48 1.24 6.97 -17.26
N LYS A 49 2.06 5.97 -17.63
CA LYS A 49 2.13 5.39 -18.98
C LYS A 49 0.83 4.69 -19.35
N ARG A 50 0.48 4.75 -20.64
CA ARG A 50 -0.63 4.00 -21.21
C ARG A 50 -0.39 2.49 -21.09
N ILE A 51 -1.46 1.73 -20.87
CA ILE A 51 -1.38 0.27 -20.81
C ILE A 51 -1.35 -0.27 -22.24
N GLN A 52 -0.27 -0.98 -22.56
CA GLN A 52 -0.11 -1.63 -23.86
C GLN A 52 -1.07 -2.82 -24.01
N GLY A 53 -1.56 -3.04 -25.24
CA GLY A 53 -2.45 -4.15 -25.57
C GLY A 53 -3.94 -3.89 -25.37
N ILE A 54 -4.33 -2.71 -24.86
CA ILE A 54 -5.75 -2.35 -24.67
C ILE A 54 -6.12 -1.18 -25.60
N PRO A 55 -7.19 -1.30 -26.42
CA PRO A 55 -7.57 -0.29 -27.40
C PRO A 55 -8.10 0.98 -26.73
N HIS A 56 -7.82 2.16 -27.28
CA HIS A 56 -8.28 3.43 -26.72
C HIS A 56 -9.69 3.77 -27.20
N LEU A 57 -10.70 3.43 -26.42
CA LEU A 57 -12.11 3.58 -26.79
C LEU A 57 -12.89 4.35 -25.74
N ARG A 58 -14.09 4.82 -26.10
CA ARG A 58 -14.95 5.48 -25.11
C ARG A 58 -15.55 4.44 -24.15
N PRO A 59 -15.90 4.81 -22.91
CA PRO A 59 -16.47 3.86 -21.94
C PRO A 59 -17.69 3.10 -22.45
N ALA A 60 -18.54 3.73 -23.27
CA ALA A 60 -19.69 3.08 -23.90
C ALA A 60 -19.31 1.96 -24.90
N GLU A 61 -18.13 2.03 -25.51
CA GLU A 61 -17.61 1.05 -26.46
C GLU A 61 -16.90 -0.11 -25.74
N TYR A 62 -16.45 0.10 -24.50
CA TYR A 62 -15.90 -0.94 -23.62
C TYR A 62 -16.93 -1.93 -23.06
N LYS A 63 -18.22 -1.70 -23.34
CA LYS A 63 -19.30 -2.59 -22.90
C LYS A 63 -19.11 -4.01 -23.47
N ARG A 64 -19.50 -5.01 -22.67
CA ARG A 64 -19.38 -6.44 -23.00
C ARG A 64 -20.08 -6.84 -24.30
N SER A 65 -21.13 -6.12 -24.70
CA SER A 65 -21.87 -6.36 -25.95
C SER A 65 -21.11 -5.92 -27.20
N ARG A 66 -20.14 -5.01 -27.08
CA ARG A 66 -19.37 -4.47 -28.22
C ARG A 66 -17.97 -5.06 -28.31
N LEU A 67 -17.37 -5.42 -27.17
CA LEU A 67 -16.01 -5.96 -27.10
C LEU A 67 -15.94 -7.21 -26.23
N SER A 68 -15.26 -8.21 -26.78
CA SER A 68 -14.86 -9.44 -26.09
C SER A 68 -13.92 -9.15 -24.92
N ARG A 69 -13.75 -10.14 -24.03
CA ARG A 69 -12.88 -9.99 -22.83
C ARG A 69 -11.41 -9.85 -23.20
N ASN A 70 -10.90 -10.65 -24.13
CA ASN A 70 -9.49 -10.64 -24.55
C ASN A 70 -9.00 -9.27 -25.04
N ARG A 71 -9.87 -8.44 -25.62
CA ARG A 71 -9.54 -7.08 -26.07
C ARG A 71 -9.56 -6.04 -24.94
N ARG A 72 -10.15 -6.37 -23.78
CA ARG A 72 -10.30 -5.45 -22.64
C ARG A 72 -9.28 -5.70 -21.54
N THR A 73 -8.66 -6.88 -21.52
CA THR A 73 -7.72 -7.31 -20.49
C THR A 73 -6.41 -7.75 -21.10
N VAL A 74 -5.35 -7.82 -20.29
CA VAL A 74 -4.11 -8.51 -20.67
C VAL A 74 -3.91 -9.69 -19.72
N ASN A 75 -3.47 -10.83 -20.26
CA ASN A 75 -3.29 -12.07 -19.50
C ASN A 75 -2.01 -12.03 -18.65
N ARG A 76 -2.05 -11.26 -17.55
CA ARG A 76 -1.03 -11.22 -16.49
C ARG A 76 -1.65 -10.70 -15.20
N ALA A 77 -0.92 -10.82 -14.08
CA ALA A 77 -1.29 -10.16 -12.82
C ALA A 77 -1.45 -8.64 -13.00
N TYR A 78 -2.54 -8.08 -12.46
CA TYR A 78 -2.93 -6.67 -12.61
C TYR A 78 -3.05 -6.17 -14.06
N GLY A 79 -3.35 -7.07 -15.01
CA GLY A 79 -3.58 -6.73 -16.40
C GLY A 79 -4.71 -5.72 -16.58
N GLY A 80 -4.46 -4.65 -17.33
CA GLY A 80 -5.42 -3.57 -17.54
C GLY A 80 -5.49 -2.50 -16.44
N VAL A 81 -4.71 -2.66 -15.36
CA VAL A 81 -4.58 -1.65 -14.30
C VAL A 81 -3.13 -1.14 -14.22
N LEU A 82 -2.16 -2.04 -14.28
CA LEU A 82 -0.73 -1.70 -14.14
C LEU A 82 0.05 -1.95 -15.43
N SER A 83 1.11 -1.16 -15.63
CA SER A 83 2.12 -1.43 -16.65
C SER A 83 2.96 -2.66 -16.29
N GLY A 84 3.54 -3.34 -17.27
CA GLY A 84 4.39 -4.51 -17.02
C GLY A 84 5.58 -4.19 -16.10
N SER A 85 6.19 -3.01 -16.27
CA SER A 85 7.28 -2.55 -15.41
C SER A 85 6.84 -2.37 -13.95
N ALA A 86 5.68 -1.74 -13.72
CA ALA A 86 5.16 -1.52 -12.37
C ALA A 86 4.79 -2.84 -11.67
N VAL A 87 4.34 -3.85 -12.42
CA VAL A 87 4.10 -5.19 -11.87
C VAL A 87 5.41 -5.85 -11.46
N ARG A 88 6.44 -5.81 -12.31
CA ARG A 88 7.78 -6.33 -11.99
C ARG A 88 8.36 -5.69 -10.74
N GLU A 89 8.31 -4.36 -10.65
CA GLU A 89 8.79 -3.62 -9.48
C GLU A 89 8.07 -4.02 -8.20
N ARG A 90 6.74 -4.25 -8.24
CA ARG A 90 5.99 -4.72 -7.06
C ARG A 90 6.41 -6.11 -6.63
N ILE A 91 6.61 -7.03 -7.57
CA ILE A 91 7.05 -8.39 -7.28
C ILE A 91 8.43 -8.36 -6.61
N ILE A 92 9.38 -7.62 -7.20
CA ILE A 92 10.74 -7.49 -6.65
C ILE A 92 10.72 -6.83 -5.27
N ARG A 93 9.99 -5.72 -5.11
CA ARG A 93 9.87 -5.05 -3.80
C ARG A 93 9.25 -5.95 -2.74
N ALA A 94 8.18 -6.67 -3.08
CA ALA A 94 7.54 -7.60 -2.16
C ALA A 94 8.50 -8.71 -1.74
N PHE A 95 9.21 -9.31 -2.70
CA PHE A 95 10.21 -10.35 -2.44
C PHE A 95 11.31 -9.83 -1.51
N LEU A 96 11.98 -8.72 -1.86
CA LEU A 96 13.07 -8.17 -1.05
C LEU A 96 12.62 -7.77 0.36
N VAL A 97 11.40 -7.25 0.52
CA VAL A 97 10.86 -6.91 1.83
C VAL A 97 10.62 -8.14 2.69
N GLU A 98 10.13 -9.25 2.11
CA GLU A 98 9.99 -10.51 2.83
C GLU A 98 11.34 -11.10 3.22
N GLU A 99 12.32 -11.12 2.31
CA GLU A 99 13.69 -11.56 2.61
C GLU A 99 14.31 -10.74 3.75
N GLN A 100 14.20 -9.41 3.69
CA GLN A 100 14.68 -8.53 4.75
C GLN A 100 13.96 -8.77 6.08
N LYS A 101 12.66 -9.08 6.08
CA LYS A 101 11.92 -9.40 7.30
C LYS A 101 12.46 -10.67 7.97
N ILE A 102 12.80 -11.70 7.18
CA ILE A 102 13.38 -12.95 7.70
C ILE A 102 14.75 -12.68 8.33
N VAL A 103 15.64 -12.00 7.60
CA VAL A 103 16.97 -11.65 8.10
C VAL A 103 16.88 -10.83 9.40
N LYS A 104 16.00 -9.82 9.45
CA LYS A 104 15.77 -9.02 10.65
C LYS A 104 15.24 -9.85 11.82
N LYS A 105 14.39 -10.86 11.59
CA LYS A 105 13.90 -11.76 12.64
C LYS A 105 15.02 -12.66 13.18
N VAL A 106 15.82 -13.27 12.31
CA VAL A 106 16.94 -14.15 12.70
C VAL A 106 17.98 -13.38 13.52
N LEU A 107 18.40 -12.20 13.05
CA LEU A 107 19.35 -11.36 13.76
C LEU A 107 18.82 -10.92 15.14
N LYS A 108 17.52 -10.65 15.28
CA LYS A 108 16.90 -10.36 16.58
C LYS A 108 16.94 -11.56 17.51
N ILE A 109 16.66 -12.76 17.01
CA ILE A 109 16.71 -14.00 17.80
C ILE A 109 18.15 -14.30 18.27
N GLN A 110 19.15 -14.14 17.41
CA GLN A 110 20.56 -14.34 17.75
C GLN A 110 21.01 -13.35 18.84
N LYS A 111 20.75 -12.05 18.66
CA LYS A 111 21.07 -11.02 19.67
C LYS A 111 20.37 -11.28 21.01
N ALA A 112 19.13 -11.76 20.99
CA ALA A 112 18.41 -12.12 22.21
C ALA A 112 19.03 -13.34 22.91
N LYS A 113 19.46 -14.36 22.16
CA LYS A 113 20.18 -15.52 22.67
C LYS A 113 21.55 -15.14 23.25
N GLU A 114 22.34 -14.32 22.56
CA GLU A 114 23.64 -13.84 23.05
C GLU A 114 23.48 -13.04 24.35
N LYS A 115 22.49 -12.14 24.42
CA LYS A 115 22.19 -11.38 25.63
C LYS A 115 21.77 -12.28 26.79
N SER A 116 20.95 -13.32 26.55
CA SER A 116 20.54 -14.25 27.60
C SER A 116 21.70 -15.13 28.08
N MET A 117 22.59 -15.56 27.18
CA MET A 117 23.81 -16.30 27.52
C MET A 117 24.79 -15.42 28.33
N LEU A 118 25.02 -14.17 27.91
CA LEU A 118 25.84 -13.22 28.68
C LEU A 118 25.24 -12.95 30.06
N GLN A 119 23.92 -12.84 30.15
CA GLN A 119 23.24 -12.61 31.43
C GLN A 119 23.25 -13.85 32.34
N ARG A 120 23.25 -15.06 31.78
CA ARG A 120 23.52 -16.31 32.52
C ARG A 120 24.97 -16.36 33.01
N ALA A 121 25.95 -16.12 32.15
CA ALA A 121 27.37 -16.10 32.54
C ALA A 121 27.65 -15.05 33.63
N LYS A 122 27.04 -13.85 33.56
CA LYS A 122 27.15 -12.84 34.63
C LYS A 122 26.53 -13.30 35.95
N ARG A 123 25.43 -14.08 35.92
CA ARG A 123 24.83 -14.66 37.13
C ARG A 123 25.71 -15.77 37.71
N GLU A 124 26.26 -16.64 36.87
CA GLU A 124 27.20 -17.69 37.28
C GLU A 124 28.46 -17.08 37.92
N VAL A 125 29.08 -16.08 37.30
CA VAL A 125 30.23 -15.37 37.88
C VAL A 125 29.85 -14.66 39.19
N HIS A 126 28.65 -14.09 39.30
CA HIS A 126 28.19 -13.49 40.57
C HIS A 126 27.97 -14.55 41.67
N GLU A 127 27.47 -15.75 41.36
CA GLU A 127 27.35 -16.84 42.34
C GLU A 127 28.70 -17.39 42.76
N VAL A 128 29.66 -17.54 41.83
CA VAL A 128 31.00 -18.07 42.13
C VAL A 128 31.88 -17.04 42.86
N MET A 129 31.70 -15.74 42.61
CA MET A 129 32.49 -14.66 43.23
C MET A 129 31.96 -14.23 44.61
N PHE A 130 30.70 -14.55 44.95
CA PHE A 130 30.14 -14.42 46.29
C PHE A 130 29.56 -15.76 46.77
N PRO A 131 30.39 -16.79 47.05
CA PRO A 131 29.90 -18.10 47.49
C PRO A 131 29.37 -18.11 48.94
N GLY A 132 29.06 -16.94 49.52
CA GLY A 132 28.80 -16.79 50.95
C GLY A 132 27.87 -15.65 51.39
N PHE A 133 27.18 -14.95 50.48
CA PHE A 133 26.09 -14.06 50.93
C PHE A 133 24.80 -14.87 51.08
N ASN A 134 24.77 -15.59 52.22
CA ASN A 134 23.68 -16.40 52.76
C ASN A 134 22.29 -16.03 52.21
N VAL A 135 21.58 -17.06 51.72
CA VAL A 135 20.14 -17.07 51.41
C VAL A 135 19.29 -16.55 52.58
N LEU A 136 19.84 -16.53 53.81
CA LEU A 136 19.25 -15.95 55.02
C LEU A 136 19.11 -14.41 54.99
N ALA A 137 20.01 -13.66 54.33
CA ALA A 137 19.99 -12.19 54.37
C ALA A 137 18.95 -11.57 53.40
N LYS A 138 18.68 -12.24 52.26
CA LYS A 138 17.64 -11.80 51.31
C LYS A 138 16.22 -12.09 51.80
N PHE A 139 16.02 -13.15 52.59
CA PHE A 139 14.73 -13.40 53.27
C PHE A 139 14.51 -12.47 54.48
N CYS A 140 15.58 -12.03 55.15
CA CYS A 140 15.47 -11.09 56.27
C CYS A 140 15.12 -9.66 55.80
N CYS A 141 15.76 -9.17 54.73
CA CYS A 141 15.56 -7.78 54.30
C CYS A 141 14.20 -7.51 53.62
N PHE A 142 13.67 -8.46 52.82
CA PHE A 142 12.35 -8.28 52.18
C PHE A 142 11.19 -8.41 53.18
N ARG A 143 11.35 -9.24 54.22
CA ARG A 143 10.37 -9.42 55.29
C ARG A 143 10.36 -8.23 56.26
N VAL A 144 11.51 -7.63 56.55
CA VAL A 144 11.61 -6.38 57.32
C VAL A 144 11.03 -5.18 56.54
N LEU A 145 11.28 -5.09 55.23
CA LEU A 145 10.70 -4.01 54.40
C LEU A 145 9.17 -4.13 54.26
N LEU A 146 8.64 -5.35 54.16
CA LEU A 146 7.19 -5.60 54.10
C LEU A 146 6.51 -5.31 55.45
N ILE A 147 7.16 -5.62 56.58
CA ILE A 147 6.68 -5.31 57.93
C ILE A 147 6.72 -3.80 58.20
N LEU A 148 7.79 -3.09 57.81
CA LEU A 148 7.86 -1.63 57.91
C LEU A 148 6.83 -0.95 57.00
N ALA A 149 6.63 -1.42 55.77
CA ALA A 149 5.58 -0.90 54.89
C ALA A 149 4.17 -1.14 55.46
N CYS A 150 3.92 -2.29 56.10
CA CYS A 150 2.64 -2.58 56.77
C CYS A 150 2.44 -1.69 58.02
N LEU A 151 3.48 -1.47 58.83
CA LEU A 151 3.42 -0.57 60.00
C LEU A 151 3.20 0.89 59.58
N ILE A 152 3.85 1.36 58.51
CA ILE A 152 3.61 2.70 57.96
C ILE A 152 2.17 2.82 57.44
N PHE A 153 1.62 1.79 56.80
CA PHE A 153 0.23 1.78 56.34
C PHE A 153 -0.80 1.73 57.49
N MET A 154 -0.50 1.00 58.57
CA MET A 154 -1.36 0.92 59.76
C MET A 154 -1.29 2.17 60.65
N HIS A 155 -0.14 2.83 60.73
CA HIS A 155 0.00 4.10 61.47
C HIS A 155 -0.46 5.33 60.65
N GLY A 156 -0.45 5.25 59.31
CA GLY A 156 -0.95 6.31 58.43
C GLY A 156 -2.48 6.45 58.38
N LEU A 157 -3.23 5.41 58.78
CA LEU A 157 -4.70 5.43 58.87
C LEU A 157 -5.23 6.10 60.15
N ALA A 158 -4.37 6.41 61.13
CA ALA A 158 -4.77 7.08 62.37
C ALA A 158 -4.70 8.62 62.31
N PHE A 159 -4.14 9.19 61.23
CA PHE A 159 -4.00 10.65 61.06
C PHE A 159 -4.95 11.26 60.01
N TYR A 160 -5.82 10.45 59.41
CA TYR A 160 -6.83 10.86 58.42
C TYR A 160 -8.26 10.65 58.94
N SER A 161 -8.50 11.06 60.19
CA SER A 161 -9.83 11.14 60.81
C SER A 161 -9.92 12.37 61.72
N ILE A 162 -9.66 13.55 61.16
CA ILE A 162 -10.15 14.87 61.61
C ILE A 162 -10.43 15.70 60.35
#